data_AF-A0A959S2D2-F1
#
_entry.id   AF-A0A959S2D2-F1
#
_cell.length_a   1.000
_cell.length_b   1.000
_cell.length_c   1.000
_cell.angle_alpha   90.00
_cell.angle_beta   90.00
_cell.angle_gamma   90.00
#
_symmetry.space_group_name_H-M   'P 1'
#
loop_
_entity.id
_entity.type
_entity.pdbx_description
1 polymer ?
#
loop_
_entity_poly.entity_id
_entity_poly.type
_entity_poly.pdbx_seq_one_letter_code
_entity_poly.pdbx_strand_id
1 'polypeptide(L)'
;MAQQLKKRVNPITSKRYDLLSYWSGIKKTNSNGEVKISLPIPQFNGEVRLMALVYDGPKFGSAEKSIKVSDDLIIEPEMPRFLSINDKLISNVTLINTTNRKSKVTIKASVSGPLEITSELEKTIDVDSNQTANVQFSFASKNNKKNKKIIFETEGLAKVKEEINIGVRPISPLVVETDFGEIKAGESVGVKFPDHYIKSTQNSSLTISKLPLIKFAKHLKYLLGYPHGCVEQTVSRVFPQLYFGDLAKNIAPKLFENNNSVYYVNEGIKKLESMQLHDGSIAYWHGGNYSSWWGTVYAAHFFVETKKAGFYVDENVLTKLLSYLSNKVKEKKTFDYITYSNNKKTIIKIASKEIIYSLYVLALAEKG
;
A
#
# COMPACT_ATOMS: atom_id res chain seq x y z
N MET A 1 -8.75 -6.33 -3.61
CA MET A 1 -7.74 -6.03 -4.64
C MET A 1 -6.65 -5.03 -4.20
N ALA A 2 -6.63 -4.58 -2.93
CA ALA A 2 -5.38 -4.19 -2.26
C ALA A 2 -4.27 -5.24 -2.49
N GLN A 3 -4.59 -6.55 -2.51
CA GLN A 3 -3.69 -7.61 -2.95
C GLN A 3 -3.29 -7.60 -4.45
N GLN A 4 -4.14 -7.18 -5.38
CA GLN A 4 -3.83 -7.13 -6.83
C GLN A 4 -3.05 -5.87 -7.20
N LEU A 5 -3.35 -4.72 -6.60
CA LEU A 5 -2.54 -3.51 -6.73
C LEU A 5 -1.23 -3.63 -5.93
N LYS A 6 -1.21 -4.35 -4.79
CA LYS A 6 0.03 -4.82 -4.14
C LYS A 6 0.92 -5.68 -5.06
N LYS A 7 0.37 -6.35 -6.08
CA LYS A 7 1.16 -7.06 -7.10
C LYS A 7 1.79 -6.10 -8.14
N ARG A 8 1.31 -4.85 -8.24
CA ARG A 8 1.78 -3.84 -9.19
C ARG A 8 2.80 -2.86 -8.58
N VAL A 9 2.71 -2.59 -7.27
CA VAL A 9 3.82 -2.03 -6.47
C VAL A 9 4.77 -3.17 -6.06
N ASN A 10 6.00 -2.86 -5.64
CA ASN A 10 6.93 -3.89 -5.14
C ASN A 10 6.20 -4.72 -4.06
N PRO A 11 5.87 -6.01 -4.33
CA PRO A 11 5.05 -6.80 -3.42
C PRO A 11 5.84 -7.21 -2.17
N ILE A 12 7.14 -6.95 -2.17
CA ILE A 12 8.02 -7.17 -1.03
C ILE A 12 8.08 -5.87 -0.22
N THR A 13 7.30 -5.82 0.85
CA THR A 13 7.65 -4.99 2.00
C THR A 13 8.71 -5.76 2.77
N SER A 14 9.99 -5.41 2.60
CA SER A 14 11.02 -5.87 3.52
C SER A 14 11.07 -4.87 4.67
N LYS A 15 10.56 -5.26 5.83
CA LYS A 15 11.03 -4.67 7.09
C LYS A 15 12.47 -5.17 7.25
N ARG A 16 13.43 -4.46 6.64
CA ARG A 16 14.85 -4.80 6.74
C ARG A 16 15.41 -4.43 8.11
N TYR A 17 14.80 -3.44 8.77
CA TYR A 17 15.24 -2.96 10.07
C TYR A 17 14.05 -3.03 11.03
N ASP A 18 14.29 -3.63 12.19
CA ASP A 18 13.37 -3.56 13.30
C ASP A 18 13.59 -2.22 14.03
N LEU A 19 12.53 -1.43 14.11
CA LEU A 19 12.56 -0.19 14.88
C LEU A 19 12.58 -0.55 16.36
N LEU A 20 13.66 -0.19 17.05
CA LEU A 20 13.72 -0.31 18.50
C LEU A 20 12.92 0.83 19.13
N SER A 21 11.67 0.52 19.48
CA SER A 21 10.80 1.38 20.28
C SER A 21 10.05 0.52 21.28
N TYR A 22 10.16 0.85 22.56
CA TYR A 22 9.54 0.08 23.63
C TYR A 22 8.88 1.01 24.65
N TRP A 23 7.68 0.66 25.07
CA TRP A 23 6.98 1.32 26.19
C TRP A 23 6.56 0.25 27.20
N SER A 24 7.04 0.42 28.44
CA SER A 24 6.77 -0.50 29.55
C SER A 24 5.32 -0.45 30.07
N GLY A 25 4.54 0.53 29.62
CA GLY A 25 3.29 0.92 30.27
C GLY A 25 3.54 1.64 31.60
N ILE A 26 2.47 1.85 32.37
CA ILE A 26 2.56 2.44 33.70
C ILE A 26 2.96 1.34 34.69
N LYS A 27 4.01 1.59 35.50
CA LYS A 27 4.46 0.71 36.57
C LYS A 27 4.42 1.45 37.91
N LYS A 28 4.06 0.73 38.97
CA LYS A 28 4.11 1.26 40.34
C LYS A 28 5.50 1.04 40.91
N THR A 29 6.01 2.05 41.59
CA THR A 29 7.23 1.96 42.37
C THR A 29 6.99 1.15 43.65
N ASN A 30 8.07 0.63 44.23
CA ASN A 30 8.04 0.09 45.59
C ASN A 30 7.97 1.23 46.64
N SER A 31 7.96 0.88 47.93
CA SER A 31 7.95 1.84 49.04
C SER A 31 9.14 2.82 49.03
N ASN A 32 10.23 2.48 48.33
CA ASN A 32 11.43 3.30 48.23
C ASN A 32 11.44 4.18 46.97
N GLY A 33 10.35 4.20 46.18
CA GLY A 33 10.28 4.97 44.94
C GLY A 33 11.01 4.32 43.75
N GLU A 34 11.39 3.05 43.84
CA GLU A 34 12.14 2.36 42.80
C GLU A 34 11.24 1.45 41.94
N VAL A 35 11.59 1.31 40.66
CA VAL A 35 10.96 0.36 39.75
C VAL A 35 12.03 -0.29 38.86
N LYS A 36 11.93 -1.60 38.66
CA LYS A 36 12.80 -2.35 37.73
C LYS A 36 12.00 -2.77 36.51
N ILE A 37 12.53 -2.47 35.33
CA ILE A 37 11.90 -2.76 34.04
C ILE A 37 12.91 -3.52 33.19
N SER A 38 12.52 -4.71 32.73
CA SER A 38 13.31 -5.47 31.75
C SER A 38 12.96 -4.98 30.35
N LEU A 39 13.97 -4.53 29.60
CA LEU A 39 13.81 -4.07 28.23
C LEU A 39 14.34 -5.15 27.28
N PRO A 40 13.48 -5.80 26.46
CA PRO A 40 13.95 -6.69 25.42
C PRO A 40 14.57 -5.85 24.30
N ILE A 41 15.91 -5.82 24.25
CA ILE A 41 16.64 -5.16 23.17
C ILE A 41 16.85 -6.20 22.05
N PRO A 42 16.27 -6.01 20.86
CA PRO A 42 16.53 -6.87 19.70
C PRO A 42 17.99 -6.66 19.23
N GLN A 43 18.41 -7.38 18.20
CA GLN A 43 19.70 -7.12 17.57
C GLN A 43 19.75 -5.64 17.10
N PHE A 44 20.56 -4.83 17.77
CA PHE A 44 20.61 -3.39 17.60
C PHE A 44 22.00 -2.88 17.97
N ASN A 45 22.60 -2.12 17.07
CA ASN A 45 23.88 -1.48 17.28
C ASN A 45 23.68 0.03 17.11
N GLY A 46 23.92 0.80 18.18
CA GLY A 46 23.67 2.24 18.18
C GLY A 46 23.42 2.80 19.57
N GLU A 47 22.68 3.90 19.64
CA GLU A 47 22.36 4.59 20.87
C GLU A 47 20.85 4.55 21.13
N VAL A 48 20.46 4.06 22.31
CA VAL A 48 19.08 4.00 22.77
C VAL A 48 18.84 5.14 23.76
N ARG A 49 17.82 5.95 23.51
CA ARG A 49 17.36 6.96 24.47
C ARG A 49 16.33 6.35 25.41
N LEU A 50 16.71 6.17 26.67
CA LEU A 50 15.80 5.75 27.73
C LEU A 50 15.13 7.00 28.32
N MET A 51 13.80 7.04 28.28
CA MET A 51 12.99 8.12 28.86
C MET A 51 12.11 7.56 29.97
N ALA A 52 11.99 8.31 31.07
CA ALA A 52 11.11 7.99 32.18
C ALA A 52 10.24 9.20 32.51
N LEU A 53 8.93 8.96 32.68
CA LEU A 53 7.98 9.92 33.21
C LEU A 53 7.35 9.33 34.47
N VAL A 54 7.27 10.13 35.53
CA VAL A 54 6.75 9.72 36.84
C VAL A 54 5.67 10.69 37.29
N TYR A 55 4.69 10.18 38.03
CA TYR A 55 3.64 11.01 38.63
C TYR A 55 3.19 10.44 39.98
N ASP A 56 2.76 11.32 40.87
CA ASP A 56 2.10 11.01 42.14
C ASP A 56 1.08 12.12 42.47
N GLY A 57 -0.20 11.82 42.23
CA GLY A 57 -1.27 12.83 42.28
C GLY A 57 -0.96 14.03 41.37
N PRO A 58 -0.84 15.27 41.92
CA PRO A 58 -0.51 16.47 41.13
C PRO A 58 1.00 16.66 40.88
N LYS A 59 1.88 15.77 41.35
CA LYS A 59 3.33 15.87 41.17
C LYS A 59 3.73 15.11 39.92
N PHE A 60 4.59 15.71 39.10
CA PHE A 60 5.10 15.12 37.86
C PHE A 60 6.62 15.28 37.76
N GLY A 61 7.28 14.36 37.08
CA GLY A 61 8.71 14.44 36.79
C GLY A 61 9.07 13.68 35.51
N SER A 62 10.18 14.06 34.89
CA SER A 62 10.70 13.38 33.70
C SER A 62 12.22 13.39 33.68
N ALA A 63 12.82 12.34 33.13
CA ALA A 63 14.25 12.27 32.87
C ALA A 63 14.52 11.44 31.61
N GLU A 64 15.64 11.71 30.95
CA GLU A 64 16.14 10.91 29.84
C GLU A 64 17.64 10.64 29.95
N LYS A 65 18.07 9.51 29.41
CA LYS A 65 19.49 9.12 29.36
C LYS A 65 19.75 8.29 28.11
N SER A 66 20.87 8.56 27.44
CA SER A 66 21.32 7.74 26.33
C SER A 66 22.18 6.55 26.80
N ILE A 67 21.99 5.40 26.15
CA ILE A 67 22.71 4.16 26.43
C ILE A 67 23.25 3.63 25.09
N LYS A 68 24.56 3.40 25.01
CA LYS A 68 25.16 2.74 23.86
C LYS A 68 24.91 1.24 23.96
N VAL A 69 24.43 0.65 22.87
CA VAL A 69 24.27 -0.79 22.69
C VAL A 69 25.17 -1.18 21.53
N SER A 70 26.12 -2.06 21.78
CA SER A 70 27.08 -2.52 20.80
C SER A 70 27.40 -3.99 21.04
N ASP A 71 27.37 -4.76 19.97
CA ASP A 71 27.89 -6.13 19.93
C ASP A 71 29.42 -6.10 19.75
N ASP A 72 30.10 -7.18 20.16
CA ASP A 72 31.56 -7.37 19.97
C ASP A 72 31.97 -7.41 18.49
N LEU A 73 31.06 -7.88 17.63
CA LEU A 73 31.19 -7.91 16.18
C LEU A 73 29.88 -7.45 15.56
N ILE A 74 29.95 -6.50 14.63
CA ILE A 74 28.78 -6.02 13.87
C ILE A 74 28.96 -6.44 12.42
N ILE A 75 27.88 -6.88 11.78
CA ILE A 75 27.85 -7.25 10.36
C ILE A 75 26.88 -6.31 9.63
N GLU A 76 27.40 -5.59 8.63
CA GLU A 76 26.62 -4.67 7.79
C GLU A 76 26.72 -5.06 6.31
N PRO A 77 25.79 -5.88 5.82
CA PRO A 77 25.73 -6.28 4.41
C PRO A 77 25.08 -5.20 3.53
N GLU A 78 25.82 -4.70 2.55
CA GLU A 78 25.34 -3.75 1.54
C GLU A 78 24.49 -4.47 0.50
N MET A 79 23.20 -4.15 0.45
CA MET A 79 22.22 -4.86 -0.39
C MET A 79 21.19 -3.90 -0.98
N PRO A 80 20.77 -4.07 -2.25
CA PRO A 80 19.65 -3.31 -2.80
C PRO A 80 18.32 -3.71 -2.15
N ARG A 81 17.27 -2.91 -2.37
CA ARG A 81 15.92 -3.19 -1.82
C ARG A 81 15.26 -4.40 -2.50
N PHE A 82 15.58 -4.65 -3.76
CA PHE A 82 15.07 -5.76 -4.55
C PHE A 82 16.07 -6.12 -5.66
N LEU A 83 15.86 -7.29 -6.25
CA LEU A 83 16.50 -7.78 -7.46
C LEU A 83 15.41 -8.10 -8.50
N SER A 84 15.78 -8.09 -9.77
CA SER A 84 14.99 -8.64 -10.86
C SER A 84 15.52 -10.02 -11.24
N ILE A 85 14.68 -10.87 -11.85
CA ILE A 85 15.12 -12.20 -12.32
C ILE A 85 16.35 -12.05 -13.23
N ASN A 86 17.35 -12.90 -13.01
CA ASN A 86 18.65 -12.91 -13.68
C ASN A 86 19.62 -11.79 -13.30
N ASP A 87 19.26 -10.92 -12.35
CA ASP A 87 20.22 -9.97 -11.79
C ASP A 87 21.37 -10.72 -11.10
N LYS A 88 22.57 -10.16 -11.23
CA LYS A 88 23.76 -10.51 -10.45
C LYS A 88 24.01 -9.39 -9.45
N LEU A 89 24.34 -9.78 -8.22
CA LEU A 89 24.59 -8.87 -7.11
C LEU A 89 25.96 -9.18 -6.53
N ILE A 90 26.77 -8.15 -6.32
CA ILE A 90 27.96 -8.20 -5.47
C ILE A 90 27.60 -7.43 -4.21
N SER A 91 27.59 -8.10 -3.07
CA SER A 91 27.34 -7.50 -1.76
C SER A 91 28.67 -7.37 -1.03
N ASN A 92 29.03 -6.15 -0.65
CA ASN A 92 30.08 -5.93 0.33
C ASN A 92 29.48 -6.14 1.71
N VAL A 93 30.12 -6.97 2.51
CA VAL A 93 29.76 -7.18 3.91
C VAL A 93 30.83 -6.59 4.78
N THR A 94 30.48 -5.52 5.49
CA THR A 94 31.37 -4.86 6.44
C THR A 94 31.29 -5.58 7.79
N LEU A 95 32.45 -5.96 8.31
CA LEU A 95 32.63 -6.52 9.64
C LEU A 95 33.29 -5.46 10.51
N ILE A 96 32.65 -5.07 11.61
CA ILE A 96 33.15 -4.07 12.55
C ILE A 96 33.49 -4.76 13.85
N ASN A 97 34.78 -4.80 14.20
CA ASN A 97 35.25 -5.33 15.47
C ASN A 97 35.28 -4.20 16.49
N THR A 98 34.43 -4.27 17.52
CA THR A 98 34.32 -3.23 18.56
C THR A 98 35.17 -3.55 19.80
N THR A 99 35.90 -4.67 19.75
CA THR A 99 36.72 -5.15 20.86
C THR A 99 38.15 -4.63 20.78
N ASN A 100 38.85 -4.72 21.90
CA ASN A 100 40.26 -4.31 22.03
C ASN A 100 41.27 -5.37 21.55
N ARG A 101 40.84 -6.37 20.77
CA ARG A 101 41.71 -7.45 20.26
C ARG A 101 41.53 -7.67 18.77
N LYS A 102 42.62 -7.96 18.06
CA LYS A 102 42.58 -8.50 16.70
C LYS A 102 41.99 -9.91 16.75
N SER A 103 41.11 -10.24 15.80
CA SER A 103 40.58 -11.59 15.68
C SER A 103 40.40 -12.00 14.24
N LYS A 104 40.60 -13.29 13.99
CA LYS A 104 40.18 -13.93 12.76
C LYS A 104 38.67 -14.18 12.82
N VAL A 105 37.95 -13.81 11.77
CA VAL A 105 36.50 -13.98 11.66
C VAL A 105 36.20 -14.79 10.40
N THR A 106 35.43 -15.86 10.57
CA THR A 106 34.89 -16.65 9.47
C THR A 106 33.44 -16.23 9.24
N ILE A 107 33.09 -15.83 8.03
CA ILE A 107 31.73 -15.48 7.62
C ILE A 107 31.22 -16.46 6.57
N LYS A 108 30.03 -17.00 6.81
CA LYS A 108 29.33 -17.93 5.94
C LYS A 108 28.04 -17.29 5.41
N ALA A 109 27.84 -17.37 4.10
CA ALA A 109 26.61 -16.96 3.45
C ALA A 109 25.75 -18.18 3.12
N SER A 110 24.44 -18.07 3.33
CA SER A 110 23.45 -19.03 2.84
C SER A 110 22.23 -18.32 2.27
N VAL A 111 21.52 -18.98 1.35
CA VAL A 111 20.38 -18.39 0.63
C VAL A 111 19.19 -19.35 0.55
N SER A 112 17.99 -18.78 0.46
CA SER A 112 16.76 -19.54 0.23
C SER A 112 16.01 -19.08 -1.02
N GLY A 113 15.28 -20.01 -1.65
CA GLY A 113 14.35 -19.71 -2.73
C GLY A 113 15.05 -19.47 -4.08
N PRO A 114 14.82 -18.34 -4.76
CA PRO A 114 15.35 -18.04 -6.09
C PRO A 114 16.73 -17.37 -6.09
N LEU A 115 17.51 -17.51 -5.03
CA LEU A 115 18.84 -16.93 -4.95
C LEU A 115 19.88 -18.05 -4.96
N GLU A 116 21.01 -17.78 -5.58
CA GLU A 116 22.17 -18.67 -5.63
C GLU A 116 23.40 -17.84 -5.30
N ILE A 117 24.31 -18.41 -4.51
CA ILE A 117 25.60 -17.81 -4.23
C ILE A 117 26.54 -18.22 -5.37
N THR A 118 27.16 -17.23 -6.01
CA THR A 118 28.08 -17.43 -7.14
C THR A 118 29.55 -17.20 -6.78
N SER A 119 29.82 -16.81 -5.52
CA SER A 119 31.15 -16.80 -4.91
C SER A 119 31.35 -18.04 -4.01
N GLU A 120 32.49 -18.10 -3.31
CA GLU A 120 32.66 -19.00 -2.15
C GLU A 120 31.58 -18.75 -1.11
N LEU A 121 31.11 -19.84 -0.47
CA LEU A 121 30.07 -19.82 0.57
C LEU A 121 30.60 -19.33 1.91
N GLU A 122 31.90 -19.45 2.13
CA GLU A 122 32.57 -19.16 3.40
C GLU A 122 33.87 -18.43 3.11
N LYS A 123 34.14 -17.39 3.89
CA LYS A 123 35.35 -16.57 3.77
C LYS A 123 35.88 -16.26 5.15
N THR A 124 37.20 -16.26 5.29
CA THR A 124 37.87 -15.94 6.54
C THR A 124 38.73 -14.69 6.36
N ILE A 125 38.62 -13.73 7.28
CA ILE A 125 39.38 -12.48 7.25
C ILE A 125 39.85 -12.09 8.66
N ASP A 126 40.99 -11.44 8.75
CA ASP A 126 41.45 -10.83 10.00
C ASP A 126 40.82 -9.45 10.16
N VAL A 127 40.26 -9.19 11.34
CA VAL A 127 39.70 -7.88 11.70
C VAL A 127 40.47 -7.35 12.91
N ASP A 128 41.23 -6.28 12.69
CA ASP A 128 41.97 -5.63 13.76
C ASP A 128 41.03 -5.02 14.81
N SER A 129 41.56 -4.78 16.01
CA SER A 129 40.81 -4.17 17.10
C SER A 129 40.26 -2.80 16.73
N ASN A 130 38.98 -2.53 17.01
CA ASN A 130 38.33 -1.24 16.71
C ASN A 130 38.44 -0.84 15.23
N GLN A 131 38.54 -1.82 14.31
CA GLN A 131 38.67 -1.61 12.88
C GLN A 131 37.58 -2.34 12.11
N THR A 132 37.43 -1.97 10.84
CA THR A 132 36.49 -2.58 9.91
C THR A 132 37.22 -3.40 8.85
N ALA A 133 36.66 -4.54 8.48
CA ALA A 133 37.09 -5.33 7.33
C ALA A 133 35.92 -5.56 6.37
N ASN A 134 36.20 -5.69 5.07
CA ASN A 134 35.16 -5.92 4.06
C ASN A 134 35.35 -7.26 3.37
N VAL A 135 34.26 -8.00 3.22
CA VAL A 135 34.23 -9.28 2.53
C VAL A 135 33.14 -9.24 1.45
N GLN A 136 33.47 -9.62 0.22
CA GLN A 136 32.50 -9.63 -0.87
C GLN A 136 31.83 -11.00 -1.04
N PHE A 137 30.51 -11.00 -1.20
CA PHE A 137 29.74 -12.17 -1.63
C PHE A 137 29.00 -11.86 -2.93
N SER A 138 29.02 -12.82 -3.86
CA SER A 138 28.31 -12.69 -5.13
C SER A 138 27.08 -13.58 -5.14
N PHE A 139 25.97 -13.04 -5.61
CA PHE A 139 24.69 -13.71 -5.70
C PHE A 139 24.11 -13.56 -7.12
N ALA A 140 23.35 -14.55 -7.55
CA ALA A 140 22.52 -14.47 -8.75
C ALA A 140 21.08 -14.82 -8.41
N SER A 141 20.14 -14.16 -9.07
CA SER A 141 18.72 -14.48 -8.91
C SER A 141 18.23 -15.39 -10.05
N LYS A 142 17.63 -16.52 -9.71
CA LYS A 142 17.09 -17.53 -10.63
C LYS A 142 15.65 -17.88 -10.29
N ASN A 143 14.76 -17.86 -11.29
CA ASN A 143 13.36 -18.28 -11.20
C ASN A 143 12.54 -17.55 -10.10
N ASN A 144 11.22 -17.69 -10.08
CA ASN A 144 10.33 -16.94 -9.19
C ASN A 144 9.74 -17.84 -8.10
N LYS A 145 10.58 -18.40 -7.22
CA LYS A 145 10.12 -19.08 -6.00
C LYS A 145 9.77 -18.07 -4.89
N LYS A 146 8.86 -18.46 -3.98
CA LYS A 146 8.46 -17.66 -2.81
C LYS A 146 9.43 -17.88 -1.65
N ASN A 147 9.66 -16.83 -0.87
CA ASN A 147 10.62 -16.68 0.25
C ASN A 147 12.09 -16.57 -0.19
N LYS A 148 12.72 -15.45 0.19
CA LYS A 148 14.05 -15.03 -0.27
C LYS A 148 14.80 -14.45 0.90
N LYS A 149 15.66 -15.27 1.49
CA LYS A 149 16.56 -14.87 2.56
C LYS A 149 17.98 -14.99 2.07
N ILE A 150 18.79 -13.99 2.40
CA ILE A 150 20.23 -14.10 2.45
C ILE A 150 20.58 -14.07 3.93
N ILE A 151 21.32 -15.06 4.39
CA ILE A 151 21.71 -15.21 5.79
C ILE A 151 23.23 -15.16 5.85
N PHE A 152 23.77 -14.31 6.71
CA PHE A 152 25.18 -14.27 7.04
C PHE A 152 25.36 -14.76 8.48
N GLU A 153 26.26 -15.71 8.69
CA GLU A 153 26.61 -16.24 10.00
C GLU A 153 28.11 -16.13 10.22
N THR A 154 28.52 -15.72 11.41
CA THR A 154 29.94 -15.59 11.77
C THR A 154 30.37 -16.53 12.87
N GLU A 155 31.66 -16.87 12.85
CA GLU A 155 32.38 -17.60 13.89
C GLU A 155 33.75 -16.94 14.13
N GLY A 156 34.40 -17.26 15.25
CA GLY A 156 35.68 -16.66 15.65
C GLY A 156 35.49 -15.65 16.79
N LEU A 157 35.42 -14.35 16.46
CA LEU A 157 35.31 -13.27 17.45
C LEU A 157 34.01 -13.33 18.26
N ALA A 158 32.88 -13.41 17.56
CA ALA A 158 31.54 -13.54 18.12
C ALA A 158 30.64 -14.27 17.11
N LYS A 159 29.59 -14.92 17.60
CA LYS A 159 28.60 -15.60 16.75
C LYS A 159 27.44 -14.66 16.46
N VAL A 160 27.45 -14.06 15.28
CA VAL A 160 26.40 -13.13 14.82
C VAL A 160 25.69 -13.74 13.63
N LYS A 161 24.35 -13.59 13.61
CA LYS A 161 23.49 -14.03 12.50
C LYS A 161 22.70 -12.84 11.99
N GLU A 162 22.88 -12.51 10.71
CA GLU A 162 22.14 -11.45 10.04
C GLU A 162 21.24 -12.04 8.94
N GLU A 163 19.93 -11.79 9.02
CA GLU A 163 18.94 -12.31 8.07
C GLU A 163 18.31 -11.19 7.24
N ILE A 164 18.55 -11.21 5.93
CA ILE A 164 18.01 -10.19 5.02
C ILE A 164 16.94 -10.81 4.12
N ASN A 165 15.73 -10.30 4.26
CA ASN A 165 14.66 -10.58 3.31
C ASN A 165 14.81 -9.67 2.08
N ILE A 166 15.11 -10.24 0.92
CA ILE A 166 15.25 -9.48 -0.34
C ILE A 166 14.23 -9.93 -1.38
N GLY A 167 13.55 -8.98 -2.00
CA GLY A 167 12.58 -9.29 -3.04
C GLY A 167 13.21 -9.58 -4.40
N VAL A 168 12.90 -10.70 -5.06
CA VAL A 168 13.16 -10.88 -6.51
C VAL A 168 11.83 -10.71 -7.27
N ARG A 169 11.80 -9.85 -8.29
CA ARG A 169 10.59 -9.55 -9.07
C ARG A 169 10.79 -9.82 -10.57
N PRO A 170 9.72 -10.09 -11.34
CA PRO A 170 9.79 -10.02 -12.80
C PRO A 170 10.21 -8.63 -13.28
N ILE A 171 10.93 -8.60 -14.41
CA ILE A 171 11.21 -7.37 -15.16
C ILE A 171 9.97 -6.83 -15.89
N SER A 172 8.99 -7.70 -16.16
CA SER A 172 7.75 -7.35 -16.84
C SER A 172 6.68 -6.84 -15.86
N PRO A 173 5.81 -5.92 -16.31
CA PRO A 173 4.63 -5.53 -15.54
C PRO A 173 3.63 -6.69 -15.46
N LEU A 174 2.67 -6.59 -14.53
CA LEU A 174 1.55 -7.52 -14.46
C LEU A 174 0.66 -7.33 -15.69
N VAL A 175 0.66 -8.32 -16.58
CA VAL A 175 -0.27 -8.41 -17.71
C VAL A 175 -1.53 -9.16 -17.25
N VAL A 176 -2.70 -8.70 -17.72
CA VAL A 176 -3.99 -9.32 -17.43
C VAL A 176 -4.78 -9.44 -18.72
N GLU A 177 -4.87 -10.65 -19.25
CA GLU A 177 -5.80 -10.99 -20.32
C GLU A 177 -7.17 -11.37 -19.77
N THR A 178 -8.20 -11.13 -20.58
CA THR A 178 -9.57 -11.46 -20.23
C THR A 178 -10.31 -11.82 -21.49
N ASP A 179 -11.05 -12.91 -21.42
CA ASP A 179 -11.96 -13.36 -22.47
C ASP A 179 -13.35 -13.52 -21.88
N PHE A 180 -14.37 -13.39 -22.72
CA PHE A 180 -15.77 -13.54 -22.35
C PHE A 180 -16.55 -14.22 -23.47
N GLY A 181 -17.48 -15.09 -23.09
CA GLY A 181 -18.31 -15.80 -24.03
C GLY A 181 -19.69 -16.10 -23.44
N GLU A 182 -20.53 -16.70 -24.27
CA GLU A 182 -21.82 -17.25 -23.91
C GLU A 182 -21.83 -18.72 -24.30
N ILE A 183 -22.49 -19.56 -23.50
CA ILE A 183 -22.68 -20.98 -23.79
C ILE A 183 -24.17 -21.19 -23.90
N LYS A 184 -24.67 -21.53 -25.09
CA LYS A 184 -26.09 -21.85 -25.27
C LYS A 184 -26.41 -23.22 -24.71
N ALA A 185 -27.69 -23.48 -24.44
CA ALA A 185 -28.14 -24.78 -23.97
C ALA A 185 -27.73 -25.90 -24.95
N GLY A 186 -27.08 -26.94 -24.44
CA GLY A 186 -26.60 -28.08 -25.23
C GLY A 186 -25.25 -27.86 -25.93
N GLU A 187 -24.68 -26.66 -25.88
CA GLU A 187 -23.34 -26.39 -26.44
C GLU A 187 -22.23 -26.64 -25.41
N SER A 188 -21.03 -26.95 -25.92
CA SER A 188 -19.80 -27.05 -25.13
C SER A 188 -18.75 -26.11 -25.69
N VAL A 189 -18.10 -25.34 -24.82
CA VAL A 189 -17.05 -24.39 -25.19
C VAL A 189 -15.76 -24.73 -24.45
N GLY A 190 -14.68 -24.93 -25.19
CA GLY A 190 -13.35 -25.15 -24.62
C GLY A 190 -12.69 -23.82 -24.25
N VAL A 191 -12.25 -23.69 -22.99
CA VAL A 191 -11.51 -22.50 -22.50
C VAL A 191 -10.02 -22.84 -22.46
N LYS A 192 -9.20 -22.13 -23.24
CA LYS A 192 -7.74 -22.24 -23.19
C LYS A 192 -7.15 -21.10 -22.36
N PHE A 193 -6.39 -21.45 -21.34
CA PHE A 193 -5.62 -20.46 -20.58
C PHE A 193 -4.29 -20.18 -21.29
N PRO A 194 -3.85 -18.92 -21.39
CA PRO A 194 -2.56 -18.59 -21.98
C PRO A 194 -1.41 -19.24 -21.20
N ASP A 195 -0.38 -19.71 -21.90
CA ASP A 195 0.80 -20.40 -21.36
C ASP A 195 2.10 -19.57 -21.49
N HIS A 196 2.04 -18.42 -22.15
CA HIS A 196 3.17 -17.50 -22.35
C HIS A 196 3.56 -16.69 -21.10
N TYR A 197 2.87 -16.89 -19.97
CA TYR A 197 3.20 -16.24 -18.70
C TYR A 197 4.31 -16.99 -17.93
N ILE A 198 5.01 -16.27 -17.04
CA ILE A 198 5.96 -16.90 -16.11
C ILE A 198 5.17 -17.84 -15.19
N LYS A 199 5.38 -19.17 -15.34
CA LYS A 199 4.59 -20.24 -14.69
C LYS A 199 4.27 -20.00 -13.21
N SER A 200 5.24 -19.59 -12.39
CA SER A 200 5.03 -19.40 -10.94
C SER A 200 4.31 -18.10 -10.55
N THR A 201 4.03 -17.22 -11.53
CA THR A 201 3.31 -15.96 -11.34
C THR A 201 1.87 -16.00 -11.87
N GLN A 202 1.54 -17.02 -12.66
CA GLN A 202 0.23 -17.16 -13.29
C GLN A 202 -0.87 -17.38 -12.24
N ASN A 203 -1.99 -16.70 -12.43
CA ASN A 203 -3.20 -16.92 -11.66
C ASN A 203 -4.39 -16.78 -12.61
N SER A 204 -5.09 -17.90 -12.81
CA SER A 204 -6.22 -18.00 -13.73
C SER A 204 -7.51 -18.13 -12.94
N SER A 205 -8.57 -17.46 -13.40
CA SER A 205 -9.91 -17.56 -12.82
C SER A 205 -10.95 -17.65 -13.93
N LEU A 206 -11.82 -18.65 -13.86
CA LEU A 206 -13.02 -18.78 -14.69
C LEU A 206 -14.25 -18.45 -13.83
N THR A 207 -15.19 -17.69 -14.36
CA THR A 207 -16.44 -17.37 -13.68
C THR A 207 -17.60 -17.62 -14.62
N ILE A 208 -18.53 -18.47 -14.19
CA ILE A 208 -19.70 -18.89 -14.97
C ILE A 208 -20.93 -18.35 -14.25
N SER A 209 -21.82 -17.71 -14.99
CA SER A 209 -23.08 -17.19 -14.44
C SER A 209 -24.17 -17.25 -15.50
N LYS A 210 -25.42 -17.42 -15.05
CA LYS A 210 -26.61 -17.26 -15.89
C LYS A 210 -26.96 -15.78 -16.13
N LEU A 211 -26.29 -14.84 -15.46
CA LEU A 211 -26.56 -13.41 -15.54
C LEU A 211 -25.58 -12.70 -16.49
N PRO A 212 -26.05 -11.97 -17.51
CA PRO A 212 -25.19 -11.20 -18.43
C PRO A 212 -24.28 -10.16 -17.73
N LEU A 213 -24.70 -9.68 -16.55
CA LEU A 213 -23.94 -8.71 -15.73
C LEU A 213 -22.54 -9.21 -15.33
N ILE A 214 -22.28 -10.51 -15.40
CA ILE A 214 -20.97 -11.08 -15.10
C ILE A 214 -19.85 -10.54 -16.01
N LYS A 215 -20.19 -10.04 -17.21
CA LYS A 215 -19.25 -9.36 -18.11
C LYS A 215 -18.60 -8.13 -17.47
N PHE A 216 -19.28 -7.48 -16.52
CA PHE A 216 -18.76 -6.34 -15.77
C PHE A 216 -18.00 -6.72 -14.49
N ALA A 217 -17.94 -8.01 -14.14
CA ALA A 217 -17.38 -8.47 -12.88
C ALA A 217 -15.92 -8.05 -12.69
N LYS A 218 -15.12 -8.06 -13.76
CA LYS A 218 -13.72 -7.57 -13.72
C LYS A 218 -13.65 -6.10 -13.31
N HIS A 219 -14.46 -5.25 -13.94
CA HIS A 219 -14.49 -3.81 -13.66
C HIS A 219 -14.99 -3.56 -12.24
N LEU A 220 -16.04 -4.25 -11.81
CA LEU A 220 -16.54 -4.15 -10.44
C LEU A 220 -15.48 -4.60 -9.44
N LYS A 221 -14.83 -5.75 -9.65
CA LYS A 221 -13.72 -6.22 -8.80
C LYS A 221 -12.56 -5.22 -8.75
N TYR A 222 -12.30 -4.54 -9.86
CA TYR A 222 -11.29 -3.49 -9.97
C TYR A 222 -11.68 -2.24 -9.17
N LEU A 223 -12.94 -1.82 -9.19
CA LEU A 223 -13.36 -0.69 -8.37
C LEU A 223 -13.34 -1.03 -6.88
N LEU A 224 -13.85 -2.21 -6.50
CA LEU A 224 -13.98 -2.64 -5.11
C LEU A 224 -12.67 -2.73 -4.33
N GLY A 225 -11.54 -2.99 -5.00
CA GLY A 225 -10.26 -3.16 -4.31
C GLY A 225 -9.24 -2.07 -4.58
N TYR A 226 -9.65 -0.95 -5.17
CA TYR A 226 -8.77 0.19 -5.43
C TYR A 226 -8.35 0.83 -4.08
N PRO A 227 -7.04 1.02 -3.81
CA PRO A 227 -6.52 1.36 -2.48
C PRO A 227 -6.37 2.87 -2.26
N HIS A 228 -6.54 3.68 -3.30
CA HIS A 228 -6.36 5.13 -3.21
C HIS A 228 -7.68 5.81 -2.84
N GLY A 229 -7.56 7.08 -2.43
CA GLY A 229 -8.58 7.75 -1.65
C GLY A 229 -9.08 9.09 -2.14
N CYS A 230 -8.85 9.49 -3.40
CA CYS A 230 -9.51 10.69 -3.97
C CYS A 230 -11.03 10.57 -3.90
N VAL A 231 -11.72 11.67 -4.18
CA VAL A 231 -13.18 11.69 -4.36
C VAL A 231 -13.63 10.66 -5.38
N GLU A 232 -13.09 10.71 -6.61
CA GLU A 232 -13.52 9.83 -7.70
C GLU A 232 -13.31 8.36 -7.36
N GLN A 233 -12.21 8.06 -6.69
CA GLN A 233 -11.84 6.71 -6.31
C GLN A 233 -12.73 6.18 -5.19
N THR A 234 -13.05 7.04 -4.23
CA THR A 234 -13.97 6.72 -3.12
C THR A 234 -15.37 6.48 -3.68
N VAL A 235 -15.93 7.43 -4.43
CA VAL A 235 -17.26 7.32 -5.04
C VAL A 235 -17.32 6.10 -5.97
N SER A 236 -16.39 5.92 -6.90
CA SER A 236 -16.42 4.80 -7.86
C SER A 236 -16.35 3.43 -7.19
N ARG A 237 -15.76 3.35 -5.99
CA ARG A 237 -15.69 2.11 -5.20
C ARG A 237 -17.01 1.78 -4.51
N VAL A 238 -17.72 2.78 -3.99
CA VAL A 238 -18.94 2.56 -3.18
C VAL A 238 -20.23 2.67 -3.96
N PHE A 239 -20.28 3.46 -5.04
CA PHE A 239 -21.49 3.64 -5.86
C PHE A 239 -22.03 2.30 -6.42
N PRO A 240 -21.21 1.41 -7.01
CA PRO A 240 -21.73 0.12 -7.48
C PRO A 240 -22.28 -0.76 -6.35
N GLN A 241 -21.76 -0.62 -5.13
CA GLN A 241 -22.22 -1.39 -3.98
C GLN A 241 -23.61 -0.97 -3.51
N LEU A 242 -24.08 0.22 -3.90
CA LEU A 242 -25.42 0.71 -3.60
C LEU A 242 -26.51 -0.16 -4.23
N TYR A 243 -26.31 -0.59 -5.48
CA TYR A 243 -27.29 -1.38 -6.25
C TYR A 243 -26.88 -2.84 -6.48
N PHE A 244 -25.59 -3.14 -6.41
CA PHE A 244 -25.04 -4.45 -6.77
C PHE A 244 -24.29 -5.09 -5.60
N GLY A 245 -24.74 -4.88 -4.36
CA GLY A 245 -24.08 -5.39 -3.15
C GLY A 245 -23.83 -6.90 -3.17
N ASP A 246 -24.85 -7.70 -3.53
CA ASP A 246 -24.71 -9.16 -3.62
C ASP A 246 -23.75 -9.60 -4.72
N LEU A 247 -23.80 -8.93 -5.87
CA LEU A 247 -22.87 -9.19 -6.98
C LEU A 247 -21.44 -8.82 -6.57
N ALA A 248 -21.24 -7.70 -5.88
CA ALA A 248 -19.96 -7.28 -5.34
C ALA A 248 -19.41 -8.30 -4.32
N LYS A 249 -20.26 -8.80 -3.42
CA LYS A 249 -19.93 -9.86 -2.46
C LYS A 249 -19.49 -11.14 -3.15
N ASN A 250 -20.22 -11.57 -4.18
CA ASN A 250 -19.89 -12.79 -4.93
C ASN A 250 -18.58 -12.69 -5.73
N ILE A 251 -18.28 -11.52 -6.31
CA ILE A 251 -17.09 -11.32 -7.14
C ILE A 251 -15.82 -11.09 -6.31
N ALA A 252 -15.97 -10.53 -5.10
CA ALA A 252 -14.86 -10.19 -4.20
C ALA A 252 -15.12 -10.63 -2.75
N PRO A 253 -15.40 -11.92 -2.48
CA PRO A 253 -15.88 -12.40 -1.18
C PRO A 253 -14.94 -12.04 -0.02
N LYS A 254 -13.62 -12.06 -0.26
CA LYS A 254 -12.60 -11.68 0.74
C LYS A 254 -12.73 -10.24 1.26
N LEU A 255 -13.30 -9.32 0.47
CA LEU A 255 -13.56 -7.96 0.95
C LEU A 255 -14.74 -7.92 1.92
N PHE A 256 -15.62 -8.91 1.87
CA PHE A 256 -16.86 -8.93 2.64
C PHE A 256 -16.86 -10.03 3.72
N GLU A 257 -15.67 -10.52 4.12
CA GLU A 257 -15.53 -11.53 5.19
C GLU A 257 -15.99 -10.96 6.54
N ASN A 258 -15.58 -9.73 6.85
CA ASN A 258 -15.86 -9.08 8.15
C ASN A 258 -16.89 -7.93 8.04
N ASN A 259 -17.28 -7.53 6.83
CA ASN A 259 -18.12 -6.36 6.58
C ASN A 259 -19.03 -6.61 5.39
N ASN A 260 -20.06 -5.77 5.21
CA ASN A 260 -21.00 -5.84 4.09
C ASN A 260 -20.98 -4.56 3.25
N SER A 261 -21.75 -4.52 2.16
CA SER A 261 -21.86 -3.35 1.29
C SER A 261 -22.38 -2.11 2.04
N VAL A 262 -23.31 -2.28 2.99
CA VAL A 262 -23.86 -1.19 3.81
C VAL A 262 -22.76 -0.50 4.61
N TYR A 263 -21.89 -1.29 5.27
CA TYR A 263 -20.73 -0.76 5.99
C TYR A 263 -19.83 0.07 5.06
N TYR A 264 -19.48 -0.45 3.89
CA TYR A 264 -18.59 0.25 2.97
C TYR A 264 -19.20 1.52 2.37
N VAL A 265 -20.50 1.52 2.10
CA VAL A 265 -21.22 2.72 1.67
C VAL A 265 -21.19 3.78 2.77
N ASN A 266 -21.49 3.41 4.03
CA ASN A 266 -21.43 4.34 5.16
C ASN A 266 -20.03 4.93 5.39
N GLU A 267 -18.98 4.13 5.29
CA GLU A 267 -17.60 4.62 5.38
C GLU A 267 -17.24 5.53 4.19
N GLY A 268 -17.77 5.24 3.00
CA GLY A 268 -17.67 6.12 1.85
C GLY A 268 -18.34 7.48 2.08
N ILE A 269 -19.54 7.48 2.66
CA ILE A 269 -20.29 8.70 3.01
C ILE A 269 -19.48 9.55 3.99
N LYS A 270 -19.12 9.01 5.16
CA LYS A 270 -18.35 9.73 6.19
C LYS A 270 -17.07 10.33 5.64
N LYS A 271 -16.37 9.56 4.79
CA LYS A 271 -15.13 10.03 4.17
C LYS A 271 -15.39 11.20 3.23
N LEU A 272 -16.41 11.14 2.37
CA LEU A 272 -16.75 12.24 1.46
C LEU A 272 -17.23 13.47 2.22
N GLU A 273 -18.03 13.30 3.28
CA GLU A 273 -18.46 14.38 4.17
C GLU A 273 -17.26 15.09 4.81
N SER A 274 -16.24 14.33 5.26
CA SER A 274 -15.00 14.90 5.80
C SER A 274 -14.15 15.68 4.80
N MET A 275 -14.46 15.58 3.50
CA MET A 275 -13.76 16.26 2.42
C MET A 275 -14.49 17.51 1.93
N GLN A 276 -15.64 17.86 2.53
CA GLN A 276 -16.36 19.08 2.22
C GLN A 276 -15.61 20.32 2.71
N LEU A 277 -15.46 21.30 1.82
CA LEU A 277 -14.87 22.60 2.08
C LEU A 277 -15.93 23.58 2.58
N HIS A 278 -15.48 24.72 3.13
CA HIS A 278 -16.36 25.75 3.68
C HIS A 278 -17.37 26.31 2.67
N ASP A 279 -17.02 26.33 1.37
CA ASP A 279 -17.86 26.80 0.26
C ASP A 279 -18.88 25.76 -0.21
N GLY A 280 -18.94 24.59 0.45
CA GLY A 280 -19.83 23.49 0.13
C GLY A 280 -19.30 22.52 -0.92
N SER A 281 -18.17 22.83 -1.56
CA SER A 281 -17.54 21.95 -2.53
C SER A 281 -16.75 20.83 -1.87
N ILE A 282 -16.26 19.86 -2.66
CA ILE A 282 -15.46 18.75 -2.16
C ILE A 282 -14.01 18.91 -2.64
N ALA A 283 -13.08 18.76 -1.70
CA ALA A 283 -11.65 18.69 -2.02
C ALA A 283 -11.31 17.40 -2.76
N TYR A 284 -10.44 17.45 -3.77
CA TYR A 284 -10.08 16.25 -4.56
C TYR A 284 -9.42 15.16 -3.71
N TRP A 285 -8.60 15.56 -2.74
CA TRP A 285 -7.89 14.70 -1.80
C TRP A 285 -8.34 15.00 -0.37
N HIS A 286 -8.30 13.98 0.48
CA HIS A 286 -8.56 14.15 1.91
C HIS A 286 -7.53 15.09 2.53
N GLY A 287 -8.00 16.05 3.35
CA GLY A 287 -7.17 17.13 3.90
C GLY A 287 -6.78 18.21 2.89
N GLY A 288 -7.27 18.14 1.64
CA GLY A 288 -7.07 19.17 0.64
C GLY A 288 -7.90 20.42 0.94
N ASN A 289 -7.44 21.57 0.46
CA ASN A 289 -8.08 22.88 0.61
C ASN A 289 -8.53 23.49 -0.73
N TYR A 290 -8.39 22.77 -1.84
CA TYR A 290 -8.80 23.22 -3.17
C TYR A 290 -10.03 22.46 -3.67
N SER A 291 -10.98 23.22 -4.19
CA SER A 291 -12.22 22.69 -4.74
C SER A 291 -11.98 21.90 -6.04
N SER A 292 -12.64 20.75 -6.17
CA SER A 292 -12.79 20.04 -7.44
C SER A 292 -14.24 20.10 -7.90
N TRP A 293 -14.56 20.85 -8.96
CA TRP A 293 -15.94 20.89 -9.47
C TRP A 293 -16.41 19.51 -9.92
N TRP A 294 -15.58 18.77 -10.68
CA TRP A 294 -15.90 17.41 -11.11
C TRP A 294 -16.11 16.45 -9.93
N GLY A 295 -15.21 16.48 -8.94
CA GLY A 295 -15.33 15.69 -7.74
C GLY A 295 -16.59 16.04 -6.94
N THR A 296 -16.91 17.33 -6.86
CA THR A 296 -18.09 17.85 -6.15
C THR A 296 -19.39 17.35 -6.78
N VAL A 297 -19.55 17.47 -8.11
CA VAL A 297 -20.76 16.98 -8.78
C VAL A 297 -20.88 15.46 -8.68
N TYR A 298 -19.76 14.74 -8.74
CA TYR A 298 -19.78 13.29 -8.64
C TYR A 298 -20.15 12.80 -7.23
N ALA A 299 -19.63 13.45 -6.19
CA ALA A 299 -20.02 13.19 -4.81
C ALA A 299 -21.49 13.56 -4.55
N ALA A 300 -21.96 14.69 -5.09
CA ALA A 300 -23.36 15.10 -4.98
C ALA A 300 -24.30 14.08 -5.64
N HIS A 301 -23.96 13.60 -6.85
CA HIS A 301 -24.72 12.53 -7.51
C HIS A 301 -24.81 11.29 -6.61
N PHE A 302 -23.67 10.85 -6.08
CA PHE A 302 -23.63 9.71 -5.18
C PHE A 302 -24.51 9.92 -3.95
N PHE A 303 -24.45 11.09 -3.29
CA PHE A 303 -25.28 11.37 -2.13
C PHE A 303 -26.78 11.43 -2.41
N VAL A 304 -27.19 11.99 -3.56
CA VAL A 304 -28.60 11.98 -3.99
C VAL A 304 -29.10 10.54 -4.14
N GLU A 305 -28.35 9.70 -4.85
CA GLU A 305 -28.74 8.29 -5.03
C GLU A 305 -28.66 7.48 -3.74
N THR A 306 -27.70 7.78 -2.87
CA THR A 306 -27.54 7.11 -1.57
C THR A 306 -28.70 7.44 -0.64
N LYS A 307 -29.18 8.70 -0.63
CA LYS A 307 -30.40 9.10 0.09
C LYS A 307 -31.63 8.38 -0.46
N LYS A 308 -31.79 8.28 -1.79
CA LYS A 308 -32.89 7.53 -2.43
C LYS A 308 -32.87 6.04 -2.08
N ALA A 309 -31.69 5.46 -1.92
CA ALA A 309 -31.51 4.07 -1.52
C ALA A 309 -31.68 3.83 0.00
N GLY A 310 -32.06 4.85 0.78
CA GLY A 310 -32.41 4.72 2.20
C GLY A 310 -31.24 4.84 3.17
N PHE A 311 -30.05 5.27 2.71
CA PHE A 311 -28.92 5.54 3.59
C PHE A 311 -29.02 6.94 4.19
N TYR A 312 -28.48 7.11 5.40
CA TYR A 312 -28.34 8.42 6.01
C TYR A 312 -27.24 9.22 5.33
N VAL A 313 -27.56 10.45 4.92
CA VAL A 313 -26.63 11.46 4.42
C VAL A 313 -26.96 12.75 5.14
N ASP A 314 -25.95 13.46 5.66
CA ASP A 314 -26.17 14.73 6.33
C ASP A 314 -26.81 15.76 5.38
N GLU A 315 -27.99 16.27 5.75
CA GLU A 315 -28.75 17.19 4.91
C GLU A 315 -28.05 18.54 4.72
N ASN A 316 -27.28 19.00 5.71
CA ASN A 316 -26.51 20.23 5.59
C ASN A 316 -25.38 20.05 4.57
N VAL A 317 -24.70 18.89 4.59
CA VAL A 317 -23.65 18.56 3.62
C VAL A 317 -24.23 18.53 2.21
N LEU A 318 -25.32 17.79 2.00
CA LEU A 318 -25.95 17.67 0.69
C LEU A 318 -26.50 19.02 0.19
N THR A 319 -27.12 19.82 1.08
CA THR A 319 -27.64 21.13 0.70
C THR A 319 -26.54 22.07 0.23
N LYS A 320 -25.42 22.14 0.96
CA LYS A 320 -24.26 22.96 0.58
C LYS A 320 -23.64 22.52 -0.75
N LEU A 321 -23.55 21.21 -0.98
CA LEU A 321 -23.12 20.64 -2.26
C LEU A 321 -24.00 21.12 -3.42
N LEU A 322 -25.32 20.96 -3.30
CA LEU A 322 -26.26 21.37 -4.33
C LEU A 322 -26.25 22.90 -4.55
N SER A 323 -26.12 23.69 -3.48
CA SER A 323 -25.95 25.14 -3.58
C SER A 323 -24.68 25.52 -4.34
N TYR A 324 -23.55 24.86 -4.07
CA TYR A 324 -22.32 25.06 -4.83
C TYR A 324 -22.52 24.76 -6.33
N LEU A 325 -23.16 23.63 -6.67
CA LEU A 325 -23.43 23.26 -8.07
C LEU A 325 -24.33 24.29 -8.77
N SER A 326 -25.40 24.74 -8.10
CA SER A 326 -26.32 25.77 -8.64
C SER A 326 -25.57 27.07 -8.95
N ASN A 327 -24.67 27.50 -8.06
CA ASN A 327 -23.85 28.68 -8.27
C ASN A 327 -22.85 28.49 -9.43
N LYS A 328 -22.21 27.32 -9.52
CA LYS A 328 -21.25 27.02 -10.61
C LYS A 328 -21.88 26.98 -11.99
N VAL A 329 -23.09 26.44 -12.11
CA VAL A 329 -23.82 26.42 -13.40
C VAL A 329 -24.12 27.83 -13.91
N LYS A 330 -24.42 28.78 -13.01
CA LYS A 330 -24.70 30.18 -13.36
C LYS A 330 -23.48 30.92 -13.90
N GLU A 331 -22.25 30.47 -13.59
CA GLU A 331 -21.01 31.04 -14.15
C GLU A 331 -20.90 30.84 -15.67
N LYS A 332 -21.63 29.88 -16.25
CA LYS A 332 -21.64 29.57 -17.71
C LYS A 332 -20.24 29.43 -18.32
N LYS A 333 -19.31 28.83 -17.59
CA LYS A 333 -17.93 28.62 -18.03
C LYS A 333 -17.85 27.81 -19.32
N THR A 334 -16.99 28.28 -20.22
CA THR A 334 -16.64 27.61 -21.48
C THR A 334 -15.16 27.28 -21.50
N PHE A 335 -14.79 26.24 -22.25
CA PHE A 335 -13.39 25.96 -22.61
C PHE A 335 -13.24 25.91 -24.13
N ASP A 336 -12.02 26.20 -24.59
CA ASP A 336 -11.66 26.17 -26.00
C ASP A 336 -11.35 24.73 -26.42
N TYR A 337 -12.18 24.17 -27.30
CA TYR A 337 -11.96 22.88 -27.94
C TYR A 337 -11.23 23.09 -29.26
N ILE A 338 -10.02 22.52 -29.36
CA ILE A 338 -9.12 22.75 -30.49
C ILE A 338 -9.09 21.49 -31.36
N THR A 339 -9.43 21.65 -32.63
CA THR A 339 -9.26 20.61 -33.65
C THR A 339 -8.29 21.05 -34.73
N TYR A 340 -7.56 20.09 -35.29
CA TYR A 340 -6.65 20.30 -36.41
C TYR A 340 -7.16 19.51 -37.60
N SER A 341 -7.40 20.19 -38.73
CA SER A 341 -7.77 19.57 -40.00
C SER A 341 -7.11 20.34 -41.13
N ASN A 342 -6.46 19.65 -42.07
CA ASN A 342 -5.76 20.23 -43.22
C ASN A 342 -4.82 21.40 -42.85
N ASN A 343 -3.95 21.22 -41.84
CA ASN A 343 -3.06 22.26 -41.29
C ASN A 343 -3.78 23.53 -40.77
N LYS A 344 -5.10 23.50 -40.59
CA LYS A 344 -5.88 24.60 -40.02
C LYS A 344 -6.32 24.28 -38.60
N LYS A 345 -6.00 25.19 -37.67
CA LYS A 345 -6.47 25.16 -36.28
C LYS A 345 -7.88 25.74 -36.22
N THR A 346 -8.84 24.97 -35.72
CA THR A 346 -10.20 25.45 -35.42
C THR A 346 -10.39 25.47 -33.91
N ILE A 347 -10.90 26.58 -33.38
CA ILE A 347 -11.20 26.74 -31.95
C ILE A 347 -12.71 26.90 -31.81
N ILE A 348 -13.34 26.00 -31.05
CA ILE A 348 -14.77 26.04 -30.76
C ILE A 348 -14.92 26.21 -29.25
N LYS A 349 -15.69 27.21 -28.81
CA LYS A 349 -16.04 27.36 -27.39
C LYS A 349 -17.15 26.39 -27.03
N ILE A 350 -16.88 25.49 -26.10
CA ILE A 350 -17.85 24.51 -25.60
C ILE A 350 -18.08 24.74 -24.12
N ALA A 351 -19.32 24.59 -23.67
CA ALA A 351 -19.65 24.65 -22.25
C ALA A 351 -18.86 23.58 -21.46
N SER A 352 -18.43 23.91 -20.24
CA SER A 352 -17.79 22.95 -19.36
C SER A 352 -18.68 21.73 -19.15
N LYS A 353 -18.13 20.52 -19.30
CA LYS A 353 -18.88 19.26 -19.09
C LYS A 353 -19.48 19.16 -17.69
N GLU A 354 -18.84 19.81 -16.71
CA GLU A 354 -19.28 19.93 -15.32
C GLU A 354 -20.63 20.63 -15.22
N ILE A 355 -20.95 21.58 -16.12
CA ILE A 355 -22.25 22.27 -16.15
C ILE A 355 -23.37 21.27 -16.44
N ILE A 356 -23.21 20.48 -17.50
CA ILE A 356 -24.21 19.49 -17.92
C ILE A 356 -24.44 18.47 -16.80
N TYR A 357 -23.35 17.97 -16.22
CA TYR A 357 -23.47 17.01 -15.13
C TYR A 357 -24.08 17.64 -13.87
N SER A 358 -23.76 18.89 -13.55
CA SER A 358 -24.33 19.60 -12.40
C SER A 358 -25.84 19.80 -12.57
N LEU A 359 -26.28 20.19 -13.77
CA LEU A 359 -27.70 20.33 -14.10
C LEU A 359 -28.45 18.99 -13.96
N TYR A 360 -27.86 17.90 -14.44
CA TYR A 360 -28.44 16.56 -14.27
C TYR A 360 -28.62 16.21 -12.79
N VAL A 361 -27.60 16.44 -11.96
CA VAL A 361 -27.66 16.14 -10.51
C VAL A 361 -28.65 17.05 -9.78
N LEU A 362 -28.71 18.33 -10.13
CA LEU A 362 -29.68 19.28 -9.56
C LEU A 362 -31.12 18.87 -9.88
N ALA A 363 -31.38 18.46 -11.13
CA ALA A 363 -32.68 17.94 -11.55
C ALA A 363 -33.03 16.63 -10.82
N LEU A 364 -32.07 15.71 -10.66
CA LEU A 364 -32.25 14.47 -9.91
C LEU A 364 -32.56 14.69 -8.41
N ALA A 365 -32.12 15.82 -7.87
CA ALA A 365 -32.35 16.23 -6.49
C ALA A 365 -33.62 17.08 -6.31
N GLU A 366 -34.44 17.23 -7.37
CA GLU A 366 -35.65 18.06 -7.39
C GLU A 366 -35.39 19.54 -7.03
N LYS A 367 -34.17 20.02 -7.28
CA LYS A 367 -33.80 21.43 -7.16
C LYS A 367 -33.62 22.03 -8.54
N GLY A 368 -34.76 22.31 -9.18
CA GLY A 368 -34.86 23.02 -10.47
C GLY A 368 -34.66 24.52 -10.33
#